data_AF-A0A2K3PGQ1-F1
#
_entry.id   AF-A0A2K3PGQ1-F1
#
_cell.length_a   1.000
_cell.length_b   1.000
_cell.length_c   1.000
_cell.angle_alpha   90.00
_cell.angle_beta   90.00
_cell.angle_gamma   90.00
#
_symmetry.space_group_name_H-M   'P 1'
#
loop_
_entity.id
_entity.type
_entity.pdbx_description
1 polymer ?
#
loop_
_entity_poly.entity_id
_entity_poly.type
_entity_poly.pdbx_seq_one_letter_code
_entity_poly.pdbx_strand_id
1 'polypeptide(L)'
;EFRKLPINHRSAKGKLEVCYTATLDSILLFICLPMLVKKITIYAMLDVVKKLEEARSEEKKPIIQSKELAETFKLQDAEETLDNGCSCLKPCHWSKGKPVIVSNVLECSSDLSWEPLVMWRAFRQITNSKHDVHLDVKAVNCLDWCQGDINIHQFFTGYINGRKDWLDWPQVLKLKDWPPSDLFQELLPRHHAEFISSLPYKEYTDPFKGSLNLAVKLPDYCVMPDMGPRTYIAYGFAQEFGRGDSVTKLHCDASDAVNVLTHIAKVELKPEQIAAIKKLTRRHLEQDKRELHVDGKVVEIFHQHSGTNDDDLSCRPELKEVEKVTVKQENSSFAGEDSLDGALWDIFRREDVPKLQEYIKKHFREFRHIHCSPLKQIIHPIHDQTIYLTMEHKKKLKEEYGIEPWTFIQKLGDAVFIPAGLPHQVRNLKSCIKVALDFVSPEHIGECFRLTEECRKLPINHKSAEDKFEILQGKKLIPMR
;
A
#
# COMPACT_ATOMS: atom_id res chain seq x y z
N GLU A 1 -13.23 -50.72 -13.32
CA GLU A 1 -13.92 -51.99 -13.02
C GLU A 1 -15.22 -51.79 -12.24
N PHE A 2 -16.26 -51.20 -12.83
CA PHE A 2 -17.59 -51.11 -12.16
C PHE A 2 -18.74 -51.30 -13.15
N ARG A 3 -18.71 -52.39 -13.92
CA ARG A 3 -19.88 -52.89 -14.65
C ARG A 3 -19.82 -54.40 -14.69
N LYS A 4 -20.37 -55.07 -13.67
CA LYS A 4 -20.83 -56.48 -13.69
C LYS A 4 -21.39 -56.85 -12.31
N LEU A 5 -22.69 -56.64 -12.11
CA LEU A 5 -23.52 -57.42 -11.17
C LEU A 5 -25.00 -57.34 -11.64
N PRO A 6 -25.75 -58.45 -11.73
CA PRO A 6 -27.14 -58.46 -12.17
C PRO A 6 -28.09 -58.15 -11.00
N ILE A 7 -29.03 -57.23 -11.19
CA ILE A 7 -30.08 -56.91 -10.21
C ILE A 7 -31.32 -57.74 -10.55
N ASN A 8 -31.71 -58.63 -9.64
CA ASN A 8 -32.99 -59.31 -9.68
C ASN A 8 -33.98 -58.61 -8.73
N HIS A 9 -35.21 -58.46 -9.22
CA HIS A 9 -36.45 -58.15 -8.51
C HIS A 9 -36.66 -56.79 -7.80
N ARG A 10 -37.48 -55.98 -8.49
CA ARG A 10 -38.66 -55.20 -8.04
C ARG A 10 -38.73 -54.82 -6.56
N SER A 11 -38.77 -53.49 -6.34
CA SER A 11 -39.61 -52.76 -5.35
C SER A 11 -38.83 -51.68 -4.57
N ALA A 12 -38.32 -50.66 -5.27
CA ALA A 12 -38.04 -49.32 -4.72
C ALA A 12 -37.63 -48.33 -5.83
N LYS A 13 -38.33 -48.31 -6.97
CA LYS A 13 -38.16 -47.26 -7.99
C LYS A 13 -39.04 -46.07 -7.61
N GLY A 14 -38.44 -45.02 -7.05
CA GLY A 14 -39.15 -43.76 -6.82
C GLY A 14 -38.56 -42.81 -5.78
N LYS A 15 -37.62 -43.25 -4.93
CA LYS A 15 -37.01 -42.37 -3.91
C LYS A 15 -35.48 -42.40 -3.79
N LEU A 16 -34.78 -43.23 -4.57
CA LEU A 16 -33.31 -43.26 -4.59
C LEU A 16 -32.66 -42.62 -5.84
N GLU A 17 -33.43 -42.38 -6.91
CA GLU A 17 -32.93 -41.80 -8.17
C GLU A 17 -32.72 -40.28 -8.10
N VAL A 18 -33.28 -39.58 -7.10
CA VAL A 18 -33.16 -38.12 -6.96
C VAL A 18 -31.95 -37.71 -6.10
N CYS A 19 -31.46 -38.58 -5.20
CA CYS A 19 -30.29 -38.26 -4.38
C CYS A 19 -28.95 -38.53 -5.08
N TYR A 20 -28.90 -39.43 -6.07
CA TYR A 20 -27.65 -39.76 -6.78
C TYR A 20 -27.34 -38.84 -7.97
N THR A 21 -28.36 -38.27 -8.63
CA THR A 21 -28.18 -37.32 -9.73
C THR A 21 -27.81 -35.93 -9.21
N ALA A 22 -28.43 -35.48 -8.11
CA ALA A 22 -28.09 -34.21 -7.47
C ALA A 22 -26.65 -34.19 -6.90
N THR A 23 -26.10 -35.34 -6.48
CA THR A 23 -24.72 -35.43 -6.00
C THR A 23 -23.72 -35.54 -7.14
N LEU A 24 -24.01 -36.29 -8.22
CA LEU A 24 -23.13 -36.37 -9.38
C LEU A 24 -23.04 -35.05 -10.16
N ASP A 25 -24.14 -34.32 -10.36
CA ASP A 25 -24.11 -33.02 -11.04
C ASP A 25 -23.45 -31.93 -10.19
N SER A 26 -23.61 -31.98 -8.86
CA SER A 26 -22.89 -31.08 -7.94
C SER A 26 -21.40 -31.39 -7.87
N ILE A 27 -21.01 -32.67 -7.93
CA ILE A 27 -19.61 -33.11 -8.01
C ILE A 27 -19.01 -32.77 -9.39
N LEU A 28 -19.77 -32.91 -10.47
CA LEU A 28 -19.35 -32.50 -11.80
C LEU A 28 -19.21 -30.99 -11.90
N LEU A 29 -20.11 -30.20 -11.28
CA LEU A 29 -19.93 -28.74 -11.16
C LEU A 29 -18.68 -28.41 -10.33
N PHE A 30 -18.45 -29.08 -9.19
CA PHE A 30 -17.28 -28.85 -8.34
C PHE A 30 -15.95 -29.23 -9.00
N ILE A 31 -15.94 -30.25 -9.87
CA ILE A 31 -14.75 -30.69 -10.61
C ILE A 31 -14.58 -29.89 -11.90
N CYS A 32 -15.67 -29.55 -12.59
CA CYS A 32 -15.64 -28.84 -13.86
C CYS A 32 -15.52 -27.32 -13.70
N LEU A 33 -15.98 -26.66 -12.63
CA LEU A 33 -15.79 -25.21 -12.44
C LEU A 33 -14.30 -24.83 -12.36
N PRO A 34 -13.45 -25.48 -11.54
CA PRO A 34 -12.02 -25.19 -11.53
C PRO A 34 -11.36 -25.50 -12.86
N MET A 35 -11.84 -26.51 -13.59
CA MET A 35 -11.37 -26.82 -14.95
C MET A 35 -11.85 -25.83 -16.00
N LEU A 36 -13.04 -25.25 -15.83
CA LEU A 36 -13.62 -24.26 -16.73
C LEU A 36 -13.00 -22.89 -16.48
N VAL A 37 -12.78 -22.50 -15.22
CA VAL A 37 -11.97 -21.33 -14.83
C VAL A 37 -10.55 -21.52 -15.34
N LYS A 38 -9.89 -22.67 -15.10
CA LYS A 38 -8.58 -22.96 -15.70
C LYS A 38 -8.61 -22.90 -17.23
N LYS A 39 -9.65 -23.41 -17.89
CA LYS A 39 -9.80 -23.31 -19.35
C LYS A 39 -9.95 -21.87 -19.80
N ILE A 40 -10.82 -21.08 -19.17
CA ILE A 40 -11.07 -19.67 -19.50
C ILE A 40 -9.79 -18.86 -19.26
N THR A 41 -9.09 -19.07 -18.14
CA THR A 41 -7.80 -18.46 -17.87
C THR A 41 -6.74 -18.92 -18.88
N ILE A 42 -6.69 -20.20 -19.26
CA ILE A 42 -5.77 -20.71 -20.29
C ILE A 42 -6.12 -20.13 -21.66
N TYR A 43 -7.39 -19.97 -22.02
CA TYR A 43 -7.80 -19.37 -23.29
C TYR A 43 -7.54 -17.86 -23.32
N ALA A 44 -7.83 -17.14 -22.23
CA ALA A 44 -7.46 -15.73 -22.09
C ALA A 44 -5.93 -15.56 -22.13
N MET A 45 -5.17 -16.45 -21.49
CA MET A 45 -3.71 -16.45 -21.53
C MET A 45 -3.15 -16.83 -22.90
N LEU A 46 -3.72 -17.84 -23.58
CA LEU A 46 -3.35 -18.21 -24.94
C LEU A 46 -3.70 -17.09 -25.91
N ASP A 47 -4.80 -16.37 -25.71
CA ASP A 47 -5.17 -15.21 -26.52
C ASP A 47 -4.25 -14.01 -26.23
N VAL A 48 -3.82 -13.81 -24.98
CA VAL A 48 -2.79 -12.82 -24.62
C VAL A 48 -1.44 -13.16 -25.24
N VAL A 49 -0.97 -14.41 -25.10
CA VAL A 49 0.29 -14.88 -25.69
C VAL A 49 0.22 -14.80 -27.21
N LYS A 50 -0.88 -15.25 -27.81
CA LYS A 50 -1.08 -15.19 -29.27
C LYS A 50 -1.19 -13.75 -29.76
N LYS A 51 -1.83 -12.84 -29.04
CA LYS A 51 -1.88 -11.40 -29.40
C LYS A 51 -0.54 -10.70 -29.18
N LEU A 52 0.25 -11.10 -28.19
CA LEU A 52 1.64 -10.67 -28.02
C LEU A 52 2.54 -11.18 -29.17
N GLU A 53 2.28 -12.40 -29.67
CA GLU A 53 2.94 -12.97 -30.85
C GLU A 53 2.47 -12.35 -32.17
N GLU A 54 1.19 -12.00 -32.30
CA GLU A 54 0.62 -11.29 -33.47
C GLU A 54 1.13 -9.85 -33.52
N ALA A 55 1.22 -9.18 -32.35
CA ALA A 55 1.85 -7.86 -32.17
C ALA A 55 3.34 -7.83 -32.53
N ARG A 56 4.03 -8.99 -32.51
CA ARG A 56 5.40 -9.14 -32.99
C ARG A 56 5.49 -9.19 -34.53
N SER A 57 4.41 -9.53 -35.23
CA SER A 57 4.39 -9.69 -36.70
C SER A 57 4.01 -8.42 -37.47
N GLU A 58 3.29 -7.48 -36.84
CA GLU A 58 2.89 -6.23 -37.48
C GLU A 58 3.68 -5.04 -36.90
N GLU A 59 4.44 -4.32 -37.73
CA GLU A 59 5.09 -3.03 -37.41
C GLU A 59 4.04 -1.91 -37.16
N LYS A 60 3.16 -2.05 -36.18
CA LYS A 60 2.16 -1.02 -35.83
C LYS A 60 2.40 -0.47 -34.43
N LYS A 61 2.27 0.86 -34.33
CA LYS A 61 2.53 1.65 -33.12
C LYS A 61 1.81 1.09 -31.88
N PRO A 62 2.46 1.08 -30.70
CA PRO A 62 1.96 0.45 -29.47
C PRO A 62 0.64 1.02 -28.91
N ILE A 63 0.19 2.17 -29.41
CA ILE A 63 -1.00 2.90 -28.92
C ILE A 63 -2.32 2.22 -29.31
N ILE A 64 -2.35 1.43 -30.38
CA ILE A 64 -3.58 0.74 -30.85
C ILE A 64 -3.75 -0.61 -30.15
N GLN A 65 -2.64 -1.27 -29.79
CA GLN A 65 -2.63 -2.58 -29.15
C GLN A 65 -3.17 -2.55 -27.71
N SER A 66 -2.91 -1.48 -26.93
CA SER A 66 -3.41 -1.38 -25.54
C SER A 66 -4.93 -1.22 -25.47
N LYS A 67 -5.55 -0.53 -26.43
CA LYS A 67 -7.02 -0.43 -26.55
C LYS A 67 -7.65 -1.76 -26.94
N GLU A 68 -7.09 -2.47 -27.92
CA GLU A 68 -7.61 -3.76 -28.39
C GLU A 68 -7.42 -4.89 -27.34
N LEU A 69 -6.30 -4.88 -26.60
CA LEU A 69 -6.09 -5.77 -25.45
C LEU A 69 -7.11 -5.48 -24.34
N ALA A 70 -7.30 -4.22 -23.95
CA ALA A 70 -8.29 -3.84 -22.93
C ALA A 70 -9.75 -4.19 -23.35
N GLU A 71 -10.07 -4.11 -24.63
CA GLU A 71 -11.38 -4.53 -25.16
C GLU A 71 -11.53 -6.07 -25.21
N THR A 72 -10.45 -6.80 -25.44
CA THR A 72 -10.44 -8.28 -25.36
C THR A 72 -10.63 -8.77 -23.92
N PHE A 73 -10.07 -8.06 -22.93
CA PHE A 73 -10.24 -8.38 -21.51
C PHE A 73 -11.65 -8.06 -20.97
N LYS A 74 -12.53 -7.42 -21.74
CA LYS A 74 -13.97 -7.32 -21.43
C LYS A 74 -14.72 -8.64 -21.70
N LEU A 75 -14.13 -9.77 -21.32
CA LEU A 75 -14.81 -11.06 -21.32
C LEU A 75 -15.85 -11.07 -20.20
N GLN A 76 -17.10 -10.84 -20.63
CA GLN A 76 -18.41 -11.09 -20.02
C GLN A 76 -18.43 -11.54 -18.55
N ASP A 77 -19.18 -10.77 -17.76
CA ASP A 77 -19.65 -11.06 -16.42
C ASP A 77 -19.90 -12.55 -16.19
N ALA A 78 -19.09 -13.17 -15.34
CA ALA A 78 -19.40 -14.50 -14.81
C ALA A 78 -20.57 -14.37 -13.84
N GLU A 79 -21.70 -14.98 -14.21
CA GLU A 79 -22.96 -15.00 -13.48
C GLU A 79 -22.81 -15.37 -11.99
N GLU A 80 -23.68 -14.75 -11.21
CA GLU A 80 -23.87 -14.88 -9.76
C GLU A 80 -24.15 -16.31 -9.24
N THR A 81 -23.93 -16.45 -7.92
CA THR A 81 -24.36 -17.49 -6.96
C THR A 81 -23.41 -18.69 -6.77
N LEU A 82 -23.10 -19.17 -5.55
CA LEU A 82 -23.86 -19.21 -4.30
C LEU A 82 -23.06 -18.79 -3.06
N ASP A 83 -23.83 -18.23 -2.12
CA ASP A 83 -23.60 -18.09 -0.69
C ASP A 83 -23.12 -19.41 -0.05
N ASN A 84 -22.04 -19.31 0.74
CA ASN A 84 -21.65 -20.24 1.80
C ASN A 84 -20.51 -19.60 2.61
N GLY A 85 -20.88 -18.71 3.54
CA GLY A 85 -20.25 -18.51 4.86
C GLY A 85 -18.72 -18.67 5.04
N CYS A 86 -17.87 -18.30 4.08
CA CYS A 86 -16.42 -18.41 4.19
C CYS A 86 -15.76 -17.04 3.91
N SER A 87 -14.79 -16.67 4.73
CA SER A 87 -14.00 -15.42 4.71
C SER A 87 -13.02 -15.34 3.53
N CYS A 88 -13.46 -15.72 2.33
CA CYS A 88 -12.67 -15.65 1.12
C CYS A 88 -12.45 -14.18 0.69
N LEU A 89 -11.33 -13.91 0.00
CA LEU A 89 -11.15 -12.73 -0.83
C LEU A 89 -12.24 -12.87 -1.86
N LYS A 90 -13.43 -12.31 -1.61
CA LYS A 90 -14.54 -12.56 -2.52
C LYS A 90 -14.07 -12.04 -3.88
N PRO A 91 -14.00 -12.88 -4.93
CA PRO A 91 -13.59 -12.41 -6.25
C PRO A 91 -14.43 -11.21 -6.69
N CYS A 92 -15.66 -11.08 -6.19
CA CYS A 92 -16.54 -9.93 -6.39
C CYS A 92 -16.10 -8.61 -5.71
N HIS A 93 -15.29 -8.65 -4.65
CA HIS A 93 -14.71 -7.45 -4.04
C HIS A 93 -13.41 -7.04 -4.75
N TRP A 94 -12.56 -8.02 -5.06
CA TRP A 94 -11.30 -7.78 -5.77
C TRP A 94 -11.54 -7.27 -7.20
N SER A 95 -12.43 -7.90 -7.96
CA SER A 95 -12.86 -7.43 -9.30
C SER A 95 -13.49 -6.03 -9.30
N LYS A 96 -14.05 -5.59 -8.16
CA LYS A 96 -14.58 -4.22 -8.00
C LYS A 96 -13.49 -3.20 -7.62
N GLY A 97 -12.22 -3.61 -7.58
CA GLY A 97 -11.10 -2.75 -7.22
C GLY A 97 -11.16 -2.27 -5.77
N LYS A 98 -11.67 -3.08 -4.83
CA LYS A 98 -11.72 -2.72 -3.41
C LYS A 98 -10.55 -3.35 -2.63
N PRO A 99 -9.93 -2.62 -1.68
CA PRO A 99 -8.91 -3.20 -0.81
C PRO A 99 -9.53 -4.27 0.09
N VAL A 100 -8.73 -5.25 0.48
CA VAL A 100 -9.14 -6.37 1.34
C VAL A 100 -8.14 -6.53 2.48
N ILE A 101 -8.60 -6.82 3.68
CA ILE A 101 -7.75 -7.07 4.85
C ILE A 101 -8.00 -8.49 5.32
N VAL A 102 -6.92 -9.25 5.47
CA VAL A 102 -6.94 -10.58 6.09
C VAL A 102 -6.18 -10.49 7.40
N SER A 103 -6.86 -10.70 8.51
CA SER A 103 -6.25 -10.66 9.82
C SER A 103 -5.53 -11.97 10.18
N ASN A 104 -4.59 -11.86 11.11
CA ASN A 104 -3.94 -12.97 11.78
C ASN A 104 -3.17 -13.93 10.86
N VAL A 105 -2.58 -13.43 9.77
CA VAL A 105 -1.85 -14.28 8.81
C VAL A 105 -0.54 -14.86 9.37
N LEU A 106 -0.07 -14.31 10.49
CA LEU A 106 1.13 -14.77 11.19
C LEU A 106 0.84 -15.83 12.27
N GLU A 107 -0.42 -16.16 12.57
CA GLU A 107 -0.72 -17.17 13.61
C GLU A 107 -0.29 -18.59 13.22
N CYS A 108 -0.26 -18.89 11.92
CA CYS A 108 0.20 -20.18 11.38
C CYS A 108 1.67 -20.17 10.98
N SER A 109 2.38 -19.09 11.30
CA SER A 109 3.78 -18.91 10.93
C SER A 109 4.68 -19.70 11.89
N SER A 110 5.89 -20.08 11.46
CA SER A 110 6.86 -20.72 12.34
C SER A 110 7.26 -19.79 13.49
N ASP A 111 7.88 -20.31 14.56
CA ASP A 111 8.37 -19.50 15.71
C ASP A 111 9.51 -18.51 15.34
N LEU A 112 9.62 -18.10 14.07
CA LEU A 112 10.59 -17.15 13.58
C LEU A 112 10.22 -15.71 14.00
N SER A 113 11.09 -15.10 14.80
CA SER A 113 10.89 -13.73 15.26
C SER A 113 11.23 -12.68 14.19
N TRP A 114 10.31 -11.74 14.01
CA TRP A 114 10.47 -10.51 13.23
C TRP A 114 11.00 -9.34 14.07
N GLU A 115 11.50 -9.59 15.28
CA GLU A 115 12.05 -8.53 16.13
C GLU A 115 13.24 -7.83 15.45
N PRO A 116 13.34 -6.48 15.56
CA PRO A 116 14.42 -5.67 14.99
C PRO A 116 15.83 -6.23 15.19
N LEU A 117 16.15 -6.63 16.43
CA LEU A 117 17.49 -7.12 16.77
C LEU A 117 17.73 -8.55 16.27
N VAL A 118 16.67 -9.34 16.07
CA VAL A 118 16.74 -10.66 15.43
C VAL A 118 17.01 -10.51 13.94
N MET A 119 16.26 -9.64 13.24
CA MET A 119 16.50 -9.31 11.83
C MET A 119 17.92 -8.79 11.59
N TRP A 120 18.38 -7.88 12.46
CA TRP A 120 19.75 -7.36 12.42
C TRP A 120 20.81 -8.44 12.58
N ARG A 121 20.65 -9.36 13.56
CA ARG A 121 21.59 -10.47 13.77
C ARG A 121 21.60 -11.42 12.59
N ALA A 122 20.43 -11.76 12.04
CA ALA A 122 20.31 -12.61 10.86
C ALA A 122 21.08 -12.03 9.67
N PHE A 123 20.90 -10.73 9.40
CA PHE A 123 21.61 -10.03 8.33
C PHE A 123 23.14 -10.04 8.53
N ARG A 124 23.62 -9.70 9.73
CA ARG A 124 25.08 -9.67 10.05
C ARG A 124 25.76 -11.03 9.94
N GLN A 125 25.07 -12.11 10.30
CA GLN A 125 25.65 -13.46 10.25
C GLN A 125 25.94 -13.89 8.81
N ILE A 126 25.16 -13.41 7.84
CA ILE A 126 25.34 -13.76 6.43
C ILE A 126 26.47 -12.95 5.79
N THR A 127 26.54 -11.64 6.07
CA THR A 127 27.55 -10.75 5.45
C THR A 127 28.99 -11.02 5.90
N ASN A 128 29.19 -11.48 7.15
CA ASN A 128 30.52 -11.85 7.69
C ASN A 128 31.25 -12.96 6.91
N SER A 129 30.58 -13.65 5.98
CA SER A 129 31.18 -14.77 5.25
C SER A 129 32.02 -14.36 4.03
N LYS A 130 31.87 -13.15 3.45
CA LYS A 130 32.62 -12.75 2.23
C LYS A 130 32.99 -11.27 2.02
N HIS A 131 32.46 -10.26 2.74
CA HIS A 131 32.80 -8.84 2.46
C HIS A 131 32.82 -7.92 3.70
N ASP A 132 33.47 -6.76 3.54
CA ASP A 132 33.71 -5.73 4.57
C ASP A 132 32.41 -5.13 5.15
N VAL A 133 32.49 -4.74 6.41
CA VAL A 133 31.35 -4.55 7.33
C VAL A 133 30.69 -3.17 7.12
N HIS A 134 29.96 -2.98 6.02
CA HIS A 134 29.09 -1.81 5.88
C HIS A 134 27.83 -1.98 6.76
N LEU A 135 27.96 -1.61 8.05
CA LEU A 135 26.84 -1.53 9.01
C LEU A 135 25.97 -0.28 8.83
N ASP A 136 26.41 0.65 8.00
CA ASP A 136 25.69 1.90 7.76
C ASP A 136 24.72 1.73 6.61
N VAL A 137 23.47 2.13 6.86
CA VAL A 137 22.36 2.07 5.92
C VAL A 137 21.81 3.47 5.66
N LYS A 138 21.30 3.70 4.46
CA LYS A 138 20.62 4.96 4.13
C LYS A 138 19.22 4.96 4.73
N ALA A 139 19.00 5.82 5.72
CA ALA A 139 17.68 6.07 6.28
C ALA A 139 17.14 7.42 5.82
N VAL A 140 15.83 7.49 5.61
CA VAL A 140 15.11 8.72 5.29
C VAL A 140 14.52 9.30 6.58
N ASN A 141 14.71 10.59 6.82
CA ASN A 141 14.05 11.30 7.92
C ASN A 141 12.66 11.82 7.49
N CYS A 142 11.59 11.37 8.16
CA CYS A 142 10.21 11.69 7.78
C CYS A 142 9.81 13.15 7.85
N LEU A 143 10.53 13.96 8.62
CA LEU A 143 10.26 15.39 8.71
C LEU A 143 10.63 16.13 7.43
N ASP A 144 11.77 15.79 6.82
CA ASP A 144 12.38 16.59 5.75
C ASP A 144 12.72 15.79 4.50
N TRP A 145 12.45 14.47 4.48
CA TRP A 145 12.75 13.57 3.38
C TRP A 145 14.21 13.56 2.91
N CYS A 146 15.13 14.02 3.76
CA CYS A 146 16.56 13.89 3.52
C CYS A 146 17.01 12.46 3.84
N GLN A 147 17.90 11.92 3.02
CA GLN A 147 18.60 10.67 3.30
C GLN A 147 19.86 10.96 4.11
N GLY A 148 20.11 10.14 5.13
CA GLY A 148 21.34 10.15 5.91
C GLY A 148 21.80 8.73 6.19
N ASP A 149 23.11 8.55 6.31
CA ASP A 149 23.69 7.27 6.69
C ASP A 149 23.55 7.08 8.22
N ILE A 150 23.07 5.91 8.64
CA ILE A 150 22.93 5.54 10.04
C ILE A 150 23.36 4.10 10.23
N ASN A 151 24.07 3.84 11.33
CA ASN A 151 24.38 2.48 11.72
C ASN A 151 23.08 1.69 11.99
N ILE A 152 22.92 0.54 11.35
CA ILE A 152 21.69 -0.27 11.42
C ILE A 152 21.32 -0.67 12.86
N HIS A 153 22.31 -0.92 13.72
CA HIS A 153 22.05 -1.22 15.14
C HIS A 153 21.50 0.01 15.87
N GLN A 154 22.02 1.20 15.57
CA GLN A 154 21.51 2.45 16.13
C GLN A 154 20.11 2.80 15.59
N PHE A 155 19.82 2.44 14.33
CA PHE A 155 18.48 2.53 13.78
C PHE A 155 17.51 1.63 14.56
N PHE A 156 17.81 0.34 14.73
CA PHE A 156 16.92 -0.56 15.46
C PHE A 156 16.80 -0.25 16.95
N THR A 157 17.87 0.25 17.58
CA THR A 157 17.79 0.76 18.96
C THR A 157 16.84 1.96 19.04
N GLY A 158 16.92 2.87 18.06
CA GLY A 158 16.01 4.02 17.95
C GLY A 158 14.57 3.65 17.61
N TYR A 159 14.37 2.59 16.83
CA TYR A 159 13.05 2.03 16.51
C TYR A 159 12.29 1.62 17.78
N ILE A 160 12.99 1.00 18.74
CA ILE A 160 12.40 0.50 19.99
C ILE A 160 12.28 1.62 21.02
N ASN A 161 13.33 2.42 21.20
CA ASN A 161 13.43 3.37 22.31
C ASN A 161 13.01 4.81 21.94
N GLY A 162 12.80 5.10 20.66
CA GLY A 162 12.63 6.45 20.15
C GLY A 162 13.95 7.21 19.94
N ARG A 163 13.89 8.27 19.13
CA ARG A 163 14.99 9.21 18.87
C ARG A 163 14.46 10.64 18.84
N LYS A 164 15.34 11.60 19.09
CA LYS A 164 15.04 13.03 19.05
C LYS A 164 16.14 13.80 18.34
N ASP A 165 15.80 14.92 17.74
CA ASP A 165 16.75 15.83 17.12
C ASP A 165 17.32 16.84 18.14
N TRP A 166 18.08 17.82 17.64
CA TRP A 166 18.70 18.86 18.47
C TRP A 166 17.69 19.86 19.08
N LEU A 167 16.43 19.87 18.62
CA LEU A 167 15.34 20.68 19.17
C LEU A 167 14.42 19.86 20.09
N ASP A 168 14.79 18.62 20.41
CA ASP A 168 13.93 17.65 21.10
C ASP A 168 12.67 17.24 20.30
N TRP A 169 12.64 17.47 18.99
CA TRP A 169 11.57 16.96 18.13
C TRP A 169 11.77 15.44 17.91
N PRO A 170 10.71 14.62 18.01
CA PRO A 170 10.79 13.20 17.72
C PRO A 170 11.25 12.95 16.29
N GLN A 171 12.34 12.20 16.14
CA GLN A 171 12.79 11.77 14.82
C GLN A 171 12.00 10.54 14.41
N VAL A 172 11.36 10.59 13.24
CA VAL A 172 10.78 9.43 12.59
C VAL A 172 11.70 9.08 11.42
N LEU A 173 12.35 7.91 11.50
CA LEU A 173 13.23 7.42 10.44
C LEU A 173 12.57 6.24 9.71
N LYS A 174 12.87 6.10 8.42
CA LYS A 174 12.43 5.00 7.56
C LYS A 174 13.62 4.39 6.84
N LEU A 175 13.69 3.07 6.84
CA LEU A 175 14.45 2.28 5.87
C LEU A 175 13.48 1.84 4.78
N LYS A 176 13.79 2.23 3.55
CA LYS A 176 13.10 1.75 2.35
C LYS A 176 13.93 0.61 1.78
N ASP A 177 13.30 -0.53 1.49
CA ASP A 177 13.92 -1.65 0.78
C ASP A 177 15.22 -2.11 1.46
N TRP A 178 15.17 -2.35 2.78
CA TRP A 178 16.28 -2.93 3.56
C TRP A 178 15.90 -4.28 4.16
N PRO A 179 16.56 -5.38 3.78
CA PRO A 179 17.57 -5.49 2.73
C PRO A 179 17.05 -5.11 1.33
N PRO A 180 17.94 -4.76 0.38
CA PRO A 180 17.56 -4.57 -1.02
C PRO A 180 16.70 -5.74 -1.51
N SER A 181 15.61 -5.45 -2.22
CA SER A 181 14.56 -6.43 -2.53
C SER A 181 15.07 -7.61 -3.35
N ASP A 182 15.96 -7.33 -4.30
CA ASP A 182 16.67 -8.29 -5.16
C ASP A 182 17.55 -9.25 -4.36
N LEU A 183 17.93 -8.88 -3.14
CA LEU A 183 18.77 -9.65 -2.24
C LEU A 183 18.03 -10.17 -1.01
N PHE A 184 16.71 -9.94 -0.89
CA PHE A 184 15.97 -10.31 0.32
C PHE A 184 16.03 -11.81 0.62
N GLN A 185 15.83 -12.64 -0.42
CA GLN A 185 15.90 -14.10 -0.29
C GLN A 185 17.32 -14.57 0.09
N GLU A 186 18.37 -13.92 -0.42
CA GLU A 186 19.75 -14.28 -0.14
C GLU A 186 20.20 -13.84 1.26
N LEU A 187 19.79 -12.63 1.68
CA LEU A 187 20.22 -11.99 2.92
C LEU A 187 19.35 -12.35 4.12
N LEU A 188 18.10 -12.77 3.91
CA LEU A 188 17.18 -13.22 4.98
C LEU A 188 16.35 -14.44 4.54
N PRO A 189 16.98 -15.58 4.19
CA PRO A 189 16.29 -16.73 3.58
C PRO A 189 15.20 -17.35 4.47
N ARG A 190 15.39 -17.37 5.79
CA ARG A 190 14.39 -17.88 6.73
C ARG A 190 13.17 -16.97 6.78
N HIS A 191 13.37 -15.67 6.88
CA HIS A 191 12.29 -14.67 6.86
C HIS A 191 11.58 -14.62 5.50
N HIS A 192 12.30 -14.83 4.40
CA HIS A 192 11.71 -15.00 3.08
C HIS A 192 10.78 -16.21 3.03
N ALA A 193 11.25 -17.40 3.42
CA ALA A 193 10.43 -18.60 3.41
C ALA A 193 9.20 -18.47 4.32
N GLU A 194 9.37 -17.85 5.48
CA GLU A 194 8.30 -17.57 6.43
C GLU A 194 7.26 -16.60 5.88
N PHE A 195 7.69 -15.49 5.30
CA PHE A 195 6.78 -14.51 4.72
C PHE A 195 6.00 -15.12 3.55
N ILE A 196 6.69 -15.81 2.64
CA ILE A 196 6.02 -16.48 1.51
C ILE A 196 5.08 -17.57 2.00
N SER A 197 5.34 -18.26 3.13
CA SER A 197 4.42 -19.26 3.68
C SER A 197 3.21 -18.62 4.37
N SER A 198 3.35 -17.44 4.99
CA SER A 198 2.26 -16.74 5.70
C SER A 198 1.25 -16.03 4.77
N LEU A 199 1.60 -15.73 3.51
CA LEU A 199 0.70 -14.97 2.62
C LEU A 199 -0.67 -15.68 2.41
N PRO A 200 -1.81 -15.01 2.60
CA PRO A 200 -3.11 -15.59 2.29
C PRO A 200 -3.38 -15.57 0.77
N TYR A 201 -4.36 -16.36 0.32
CA TYR A 201 -4.77 -16.47 -1.09
C TYR A 201 -3.60 -16.77 -2.05
N LYS A 202 -2.93 -17.91 -1.81
CA LYS A 202 -1.76 -18.37 -2.57
C LYS A 202 -2.00 -18.43 -4.07
N GLU A 203 -3.25 -18.61 -4.49
CA GLU A 203 -3.62 -18.57 -5.90
C GLU A 203 -3.18 -17.24 -6.54
N TYR A 204 -3.28 -16.12 -5.82
CA TYR A 204 -2.86 -14.79 -6.26
C TYR A 204 -1.46 -14.41 -5.76
N THR A 205 -1.12 -14.77 -4.51
CA THR A 205 0.06 -14.21 -3.83
C THR A 205 1.31 -15.08 -3.88
N ASP A 206 1.20 -16.36 -4.26
CA ASP A 206 2.38 -17.22 -4.36
C ASP A 206 3.22 -16.80 -5.58
N PRO A 207 4.48 -16.33 -5.40
CA PRO A 207 5.32 -15.84 -6.49
C PRO A 207 5.97 -16.97 -7.30
N PHE A 208 5.74 -18.23 -6.94
CA PHE A 208 6.31 -19.39 -7.64
C PHE A 208 5.24 -20.28 -8.27
N LYS A 209 4.07 -20.41 -7.62
CA LYS A 209 3.03 -21.38 -7.98
C LYS A 209 1.63 -20.76 -8.08
N GLY A 210 1.52 -19.44 -7.95
CA GLY A 210 0.23 -18.74 -7.98
C GLY A 210 -0.51 -18.97 -9.29
N SER A 211 -1.61 -19.71 -9.24
CA SER A 211 -2.38 -20.07 -10.44
C SER A 211 -3.14 -18.89 -11.06
N LEU A 212 -3.35 -17.81 -10.30
CA LEU A 212 -3.94 -16.54 -10.71
C LEU A 212 -2.92 -15.39 -10.65
N ASN A 213 -1.68 -15.64 -10.20
CA ASN A 213 -0.61 -14.67 -10.35
C ASN A 213 -0.09 -14.72 -11.78
N LEU A 214 -0.40 -13.71 -12.60
CA LEU A 214 0.08 -13.65 -13.98
C LEU A 214 1.60 -13.43 -14.05
N ALA A 215 2.20 -12.83 -13.02
CA ALA A 215 3.63 -12.58 -12.99
C ALA A 215 4.46 -13.86 -13.11
N VAL A 216 4.00 -14.98 -12.53
CA VAL A 216 4.71 -16.27 -12.55
C VAL A 216 4.56 -17.02 -13.88
N LYS A 217 3.69 -16.54 -14.75
CA LYS A 217 3.36 -17.20 -16.02
C LYS A 217 3.88 -16.46 -17.24
N LEU A 218 4.46 -15.29 -17.03
CA LEU A 218 5.06 -14.53 -18.12
C LEU A 218 6.34 -15.24 -18.59
N PRO A 219 6.57 -15.32 -19.90
CA PRO A 219 7.79 -15.93 -20.43
C PRO A 219 9.05 -15.20 -19.96
N ASP A 220 10.17 -15.91 -19.87
CA ASP A 220 11.47 -15.40 -19.40
C ASP A 220 12.03 -14.19 -20.18
N TYR A 221 11.49 -13.90 -21.37
CA TYR A 221 11.86 -12.71 -22.15
C TYR A 221 11.10 -11.44 -21.75
N CYS A 222 10.06 -11.55 -20.94
CA CYS A 222 9.41 -10.38 -20.33
C CYS A 222 10.23 -9.95 -19.11
N VAL A 223 10.79 -8.74 -19.13
CA VAL A 223 11.42 -8.16 -17.94
C VAL A 223 10.33 -7.55 -17.09
N MET A 224 9.99 -8.31 -16.06
CA MET A 224 9.22 -7.80 -14.94
C MET A 224 10.15 -6.98 -14.05
N PRO A 225 9.69 -5.86 -13.50
CA PRO A 225 10.38 -5.25 -12.37
C PRO A 225 10.45 -6.27 -11.23
N ASP A 226 11.42 -6.12 -10.33
CA ASP A 226 11.56 -7.02 -9.17
C ASP A 226 10.28 -7.01 -8.32
N MET A 227 9.54 -8.12 -8.39
CA MET A 227 8.31 -8.37 -7.61
C MET A 227 8.59 -9.20 -6.36
N GLY A 228 9.87 -9.35 -5.97
CA GLY A 228 10.25 -10.01 -4.73
C GLY A 228 9.76 -9.26 -3.48
N PRO A 229 9.78 -9.92 -2.31
CA PRO A 229 9.38 -9.28 -1.06
C PRO A 229 10.17 -8.01 -0.75
N ARG A 230 9.47 -6.94 -0.37
CA ARG A 230 10.06 -5.66 0.05
C ARG A 230 9.73 -5.34 1.50
N THR A 231 10.73 -4.94 2.25
CA THR A 231 10.60 -4.52 3.65
C THR A 231 10.44 -3.02 3.79
N TYR A 232 9.48 -2.63 4.63
CA TYR A 232 9.24 -1.25 5.03
C TYR A 232 9.36 -1.15 6.54
N ILE A 233 10.50 -0.63 7.00
CA ILE A 233 10.79 -0.48 8.42
C ILE A 233 10.82 1.00 8.75
N ALA A 234 9.92 1.45 9.61
CA ALA A 234 9.86 2.86 9.98
C ALA A 234 9.37 3.05 11.40
N TYR A 235 9.78 4.16 12.00
CA TYR A 235 9.31 4.55 13.32
C TYR A 235 7.85 5.04 13.25
N GLY A 236 7.22 5.28 14.39
CA GLY A 236 5.85 5.79 14.43
C GLY A 236 5.41 6.29 15.79
N PHE A 237 4.39 7.15 15.78
CA PHE A 237 3.78 7.72 16.97
C PHE A 237 2.26 7.80 16.81
N ALA A 238 1.54 7.50 17.90
CA ALA A 238 0.08 7.47 17.89
C ALA A 238 -0.53 8.86 17.70
N GLN A 239 0.15 9.91 18.16
CA GLN A 239 -0.27 11.30 17.99
C GLN A 239 0.15 11.84 16.62
N GLU A 240 -0.70 12.65 15.99
CA GLU A 240 -0.32 13.43 14.79
C GLU A 240 0.34 14.73 15.23
N PHE A 241 1.56 15.00 14.76
CA PHE A 241 2.28 16.23 15.07
C PHE A 241 2.10 17.31 14.00
N GLY A 242 1.55 16.96 12.84
CA GLY A 242 1.28 17.82 11.69
C GLY A 242 2.46 17.96 10.72
N ARG A 243 3.67 17.56 11.13
CA ARG A 243 4.87 17.53 10.29
C ARG A 243 5.70 16.29 10.60
N GLY A 244 6.09 15.57 9.56
CA GLY A 244 6.96 14.40 9.69
C GLY A 244 6.28 13.11 10.14
N ASP A 245 4.95 13.08 10.14
CA ASP A 245 4.17 11.91 10.58
C ASP A 245 4.04 10.83 9.50
N SER A 246 4.20 11.19 8.23
CA SER A 246 4.01 10.26 7.11
C SER A 246 5.23 9.37 6.93
N VAL A 247 5.04 8.04 6.95
CA VAL A 247 6.10 7.08 6.57
C VAL A 247 5.99 6.69 5.10
N THR A 248 4.79 6.77 4.53
CA THR A 248 4.55 6.59 3.10
C THR A 248 3.61 7.68 2.62
N LYS A 249 4.11 8.53 1.73
CA LYS A 249 3.33 9.60 1.09
C LYS A 249 2.34 9.01 0.09
N LEU A 250 1.35 9.80 -0.29
CA LEU A 250 0.33 9.43 -1.25
C LEU A 250 0.98 8.98 -2.56
N HIS A 251 0.70 7.76 -2.98
CA HIS A 251 1.18 7.15 -4.22
C HIS A 251 0.22 6.05 -4.66
N CYS A 252 0.40 5.53 -5.86
CA CYS A 252 -0.26 4.31 -6.32
C CYS A 252 0.77 3.36 -6.90
N ASP A 253 0.52 2.06 -6.75
CA ASP A 253 1.37 1.01 -7.29
C ASP A 253 0.91 0.61 -8.69
N ALA A 254 1.88 0.24 -9.54
CA ALA A 254 1.62 -0.19 -10.92
C ALA A 254 1.11 -1.65 -11.01
N SER A 255 1.22 -2.40 -9.92
CA SER A 255 0.77 -3.78 -9.77
C SER A 255 -0.12 -3.93 -8.54
N ASP A 256 -0.75 -5.09 -8.39
CA ASP A 256 -1.40 -5.42 -7.13
C ASP A 256 -0.34 -5.69 -6.06
N ALA A 257 -0.67 -5.39 -4.81
CA ALA A 257 0.24 -5.60 -3.69
C ALA A 257 -0.47 -6.20 -2.48
N VAL A 258 0.26 -7.01 -1.71
CA VAL A 258 -0.13 -7.45 -0.36
C VAL A 258 0.90 -6.96 0.64
N ASN A 259 0.47 -6.28 1.69
CA ASN A 259 1.34 -5.74 2.74
C ASN A 259 0.99 -6.37 4.10
N VAL A 260 1.95 -7.09 4.69
CA VAL A 260 1.79 -7.75 5.99
C VAL A 260 2.53 -6.96 7.07
N LEU A 261 1.85 -6.63 8.16
CA LEU A 261 2.48 -6.02 9.34
C LEU A 261 3.05 -7.11 10.25
N THR A 262 4.37 -7.27 10.25
CA THR A 262 5.05 -8.39 10.92
C THR A 262 5.56 -8.08 12.32
N HIS A 263 5.78 -6.81 12.64
CA HIS A 263 6.20 -6.41 13.98
C HIS A 263 5.82 -4.96 14.29
N ILE A 264 5.49 -4.69 15.56
CA ILE A 264 5.19 -3.36 16.10
C ILE A 264 5.99 -3.10 17.38
N ALA A 265 6.40 -1.86 17.62
CA ALA A 265 6.97 -1.43 18.91
C ALA A 265 6.42 -0.05 19.30
N LYS A 266 5.84 0.04 20.49
CA LYS A 266 5.35 1.31 21.05
C LYS A 266 6.52 2.09 21.64
N VAL A 267 6.64 3.35 21.23
CA VAL A 267 7.59 4.30 21.84
C VAL A 267 6.81 5.23 22.76
N GLU A 268 7.21 5.29 24.03
CA GLU A 268 6.58 6.18 25.01
C GLU A 268 7.33 7.51 25.09
N LEU A 269 6.58 8.61 24.97
CA LEU A 269 7.12 9.96 25.05
C LEU A 269 7.10 10.44 26.50
N LYS A 270 8.25 10.95 26.96
CA LYS A 270 8.36 11.54 28.30
C LYS A 270 7.60 12.87 28.38
N PRO A 271 7.12 13.29 29.57
CA PRO A 271 6.42 14.56 29.74
C PRO A 271 7.20 15.78 29.24
N GLU A 272 8.52 15.83 29.43
CA GLU A 272 9.33 16.94 28.92
C GLU A 272 9.33 17.00 27.39
N GLN A 273 9.37 15.83 26.73
CA GLN A 273 9.30 15.73 25.27
C GLN A 273 7.94 16.20 24.76
N ILE A 274 6.84 15.80 25.42
CA ILE A 274 5.49 16.23 25.06
C ILE A 274 5.36 17.76 25.13
N ALA A 275 5.95 18.39 26.16
CA ALA A 275 5.96 19.85 26.28
C ALA A 275 6.77 20.52 25.15
N ALA A 276 7.93 19.98 24.80
CA ALA A 276 8.77 20.46 23.70
C ALA A 276 8.04 20.35 22.35
N ILE A 277 7.41 19.21 22.08
CA ILE A 277 6.60 18.95 20.88
C ILE A 277 5.49 19.99 20.76
N LYS A 278 4.67 20.19 21.81
CA LYS A 278 3.58 21.18 21.81
C LYS A 278 4.08 22.59 21.47
N LYS A 279 5.23 22.99 22.02
CA LYS A 279 5.85 24.29 21.73
C LYS A 279 6.33 24.38 20.28
N LEU A 280 6.92 23.32 19.74
CA LEU A 280 7.40 23.27 18.36
C LEU A 280 6.26 23.21 17.34
N THR A 281 5.21 22.42 17.58
CA THR A 281 4.02 22.37 16.73
C THR A 281 3.38 23.75 16.56
N ARG A 282 3.31 24.56 17.63
CA ARG A 282 2.82 25.94 17.52
C ARG A 282 3.71 26.81 16.63
N ARG A 283 5.03 26.71 16.79
CA ARG A 283 6.00 27.45 15.95
C ARG A 283 5.93 27.03 14.49
N HIS A 284 5.73 25.74 14.22
CA HIS A 284 5.51 25.20 12.88
C HIS A 284 4.24 25.79 12.27
N LEU A 285 3.11 25.77 12.98
CA LEU A 285 1.86 26.35 12.49
C LEU A 285 1.99 27.85 12.18
N GLU A 286 2.68 28.62 13.04
CA GLU A 286 2.95 30.03 12.77
C GLU A 286 3.85 30.25 11.54
N GLN A 287 4.83 29.36 11.32
CA GLN A 287 5.66 29.37 10.12
C GLN A 287 4.83 29.07 8.86
N ASP A 288 3.97 28.04 8.90
CA ASP A 288 3.08 27.69 7.78
C ASP A 288 2.20 28.87 7.40
N LYS A 289 1.61 29.54 8.39
CA LYS A 289 0.84 30.78 8.18
C LYS A 289 1.68 31.83 7.47
N ARG A 290 2.85 32.19 8.01
CA ARG A 290 3.69 33.24 7.41
C ARG A 290 4.07 32.93 5.96
N GLU A 291 4.49 31.69 5.68
CA GLU A 291 4.96 31.30 4.34
C GLU A 291 3.81 31.25 3.32
N LEU A 292 2.59 30.89 3.73
CA LEU A 292 1.42 30.95 2.85
C LEU A 292 0.97 32.39 2.53
N HIS A 293 1.09 33.33 3.47
CA HIS A 293 0.69 34.73 3.26
C HIS A 293 1.62 35.49 2.30
N VAL A 294 2.92 35.14 2.26
CA VAL A 294 3.91 35.78 1.38
C VAL A 294 3.63 35.46 -0.11
N ASP A 295 2.94 34.35 -0.41
CA ASP A 295 2.59 33.93 -1.77
C ASP A 295 1.28 34.55 -2.31
N GLY A 296 0.69 35.53 -1.62
CA GLY A 296 -0.40 36.37 -2.15
C GLY A 296 -1.80 35.74 -2.17
N LYS A 297 -2.01 34.57 -1.56
CA LYS A 297 -3.35 33.99 -1.33
C LYS A 297 -3.72 34.05 0.16
N VAL A 298 -4.78 34.78 0.48
CA VAL A 298 -5.45 34.67 1.78
C VAL A 298 -6.17 33.32 1.81
N VAL A 299 -5.67 32.38 2.62
CA VAL A 299 -6.40 31.16 2.95
C VAL A 299 -6.90 31.33 4.38
N GLU A 300 -8.22 31.41 4.54
CA GLU A 300 -8.85 31.45 5.86
C GLU A 300 -8.62 30.11 6.56
N ILE A 301 -7.73 30.11 7.56
CA ILE A 301 -7.66 29.00 8.52
C ILE A 301 -8.80 29.22 9.51
N PHE A 302 -9.97 28.67 9.19
CA PHE A 302 -11.16 28.75 10.01
C PHE A 302 -10.90 28.25 11.44
N HIS A 303 -10.96 29.17 12.40
CA HIS A 303 -11.25 28.82 13.78
C HIS A 303 -12.76 28.66 13.88
N GLN A 304 -13.24 27.46 14.19
CA GLN A 304 -14.64 27.27 14.54
C GLN A 304 -14.94 28.05 15.83
N HIS A 305 -15.73 29.12 15.72
CA HIS A 305 -16.60 29.61 16.79
C HIS A 305 -18.01 29.68 16.21
N SER A 306 -18.89 28.83 16.74
CA SER A 306 -20.33 28.86 16.46
C SER A 306 -20.92 30.17 16.98
N GLY A 307 -21.64 30.89 16.11
CA GLY A 307 -22.14 32.24 16.38
C GLY A 307 -23.42 32.31 17.21
N THR A 308 -23.69 33.52 17.68
CA THR A 308 -25.00 34.18 17.74
C THR A 308 -24.76 35.69 17.66
N ASN A 309 -25.59 36.37 16.87
CA ASN A 309 -25.54 37.81 16.59
C ASN A 309 -25.90 38.66 17.83
N ASP A 310 -25.27 39.84 17.97
CA ASP A 310 -25.92 41.15 17.74
C ASP A 310 -25.00 42.31 18.19
N ASP A 311 -24.91 43.31 17.32
CA ASP A 311 -24.70 44.75 17.49
C ASP A 311 -23.52 45.36 18.30
N ASP A 312 -22.86 46.29 17.59
CA ASP A 312 -22.44 47.64 18.02
C ASP A 312 -20.95 47.96 18.30
N LEU A 313 -20.59 49.12 17.74
CA LEU A 313 -19.43 50.02 17.81
C LEU A 313 -18.14 49.69 18.61
N SER A 314 -17.05 49.82 17.85
CA SER A 314 -15.85 50.64 18.14
C SER A 314 -14.71 50.13 19.05
N CYS A 315 -13.49 50.34 18.53
CA CYS A 315 -12.22 50.63 19.23
C CYS A 315 -11.44 49.52 19.96
N ARG A 316 -10.31 49.15 19.30
CA ARG A 316 -8.95 48.90 19.82
C ARG A 316 -8.76 47.74 20.84
N PRO A 317 -7.98 46.69 20.53
CA PRO A 317 -7.73 45.64 21.52
C PRO A 317 -6.56 46.02 22.44
N GLU A 318 -6.87 46.24 23.72
CA GLU A 318 -5.93 46.07 24.82
C GLU A 318 -5.71 44.58 25.10
N LEU A 319 -4.45 44.21 25.34
CA LEU A 319 -4.01 42.89 25.75
C LEU A 319 -4.64 42.52 27.10
N LYS A 320 -5.45 41.45 27.15
CA LYS A 320 -5.83 40.78 28.39
C LYS A 320 -5.62 39.28 28.32
N GLU A 321 -5.26 38.77 29.49
CA GLU A 321 -4.63 37.51 29.83
C GLU A 321 -5.39 36.28 29.34
N VAL A 322 -4.65 35.32 28.79
CA VAL A 322 -5.17 34.03 28.33
C VAL A 322 -5.43 33.14 29.53
N GLU A 323 -6.70 33.07 29.95
CA GLU A 323 -7.19 32.02 30.83
C GLU A 323 -7.09 30.64 30.17
N LYS A 324 -6.86 29.64 31.02
CA LYS A 324 -6.66 28.21 30.73
C LYS A 324 -7.61 27.67 29.66
N VAL A 325 -7.09 27.43 28.46
CA VAL A 325 -7.72 26.54 27.48
C VAL A 325 -7.39 25.10 27.87
N THR A 326 -8.27 24.51 28.65
CA THR A 326 -8.39 23.05 28.80
C THR A 326 -8.83 22.51 27.44
N VAL A 327 -7.92 21.87 26.72
CA VAL A 327 -8.25 21.11 25.52
C VAL A 327 -9.26 20.04 25.94
N LYS A 328 -10.53 20.21 25.56
CA LYS A 328 -11.50 19.12 25.64
C LYS A 328 -11.04 18.05 24.67
N GLN A 329 -10.46 16.99 25.24
CA GLN A 329 -10.33 15.70 24.58
C GLN A 329 -11.72 15.27 24.14
N GLU A 330 -11.96 15.22 22.83
CA GLU A 330 -12.88 14.21 22.32
C GLU A 330 -12.16 12.87 22.53
N ASN A 331 -12.50 12.23 23.65
CA ASN A 331 -12.09 10.89 23.98
C ASN A 331 -12.66 9.94 22.91
N SER A 332 -11.92 9.67 21.84
CA SER A 332 -11.93 8.32 21.29
C SER A 332 -11.17 7.48 22.29
N SER A 333 -11.90 6.76 23.15
CA SER A 333 -11.36 5.71 24.00
C SER A 333 -10.75 4.61 23.12
N PHE A 334 -9.52 4.79 22.69
CA PHE A 334 -8.68 3.82 21.98
C PHE A 334 -7.29 3.82 22.62
N ALA A 335 -7.22 3.34 23.85
CA ALA A 335 -5.96 2.99 24.48
C ALA A 335 -6.22 1.87 25.50
N GLY A 336 -6.48 0.67 25.00
CA GLY A 336 -6.01 -0.51 25.72
C GLY A 336 -4.49 -0.50 25.61
N GLU A 337 -3.77 -0.57 26.72
CA GLU A 337 -2.30 -0.54 26.75
C GLU A 337 -1.65 -1.64 25.88
N ASP A 338 -2.41 -2.68 25.52
CA ASP A 338 -2.01 -3.83 24.69
C ASP A 338 -2.61 -3.85 23.27
N SER A 339 -3.07 -2.72 22.70
CA SER A 339 -3.64 -2.78 21.34
C SER A 339 -2.61 -3.23 20.30
N LEU A 340 -2.98 -4.14 19.40
CA LEU A 340 -2.12 -4.59 18.29
C LEU A 340 -2.05 -3.58 17.13
N ASP A 341 -2.55 -2.37 17.34
CA ASP A 341 -2.64 -1.32 16.32
C ASP A 341 -1.24 -0.82 15.92
N GLY A 342 -0.89 -0.96 14.64
CA GLY A 342 0.43 -0.57 14.14
C GLY A 342 0.41 0.67 13.26
N ALA A 343 -0.41 0.68 12.21
CA ALA A 343 -0.38 1.71 11.18
C ALA A 343 -1.77 2.15 10.74
N LEU A 344 -1.93 3.45 10.49
CA LEU A 344 -3.12 4.06 9.89
C LEU A 344 -2.93 4.12 8.37
N TRP A 345 -3.91 3.57 7.66
CA TRP A 345 -4.00 3.57 6.20
C TRP A 345 -5.14 4.45 5.73
N ASP A 346 -4.88 5.22 4.67
CA ASP A 346 -5.91 5.87 3.88
C ASP A 346 -5.80 5.37 2.44
N ILE A 347 -6.85 4.74 1.92
CA ILE A 347 -6.93 4.26 0.54
C ILE A 347 -8.05 4.99 -0.19
N PHE A 348 -7.73 5.63 -1.30
CA PHE A 348 -8.65 6.40 -2.12
C PHE A 348 -9.22 5.53 -3.24
N ARG A 349 -10.46 5.81 -3.62
CA ARG A 349 -11.14 5.05 -4.68
C ARG A 349 -10.64 5.50 -6.04
N ARG A 350 -10.66 4.58 -7.01
CA ARG A 350 -10.20 4.87 -8.37
C ARG A 350 -11.06 5.94 -9.04
N GLU A 351 -12.37 5.94 -8.78
CA GLU A 351 -13.31 6.95 -9.29
C GLU A 351 -13.03 8.37 -8.79
N ASP A 352 -12.40 8.51 -7.62
CA ASP A 352 -12.11 9.80 -7.00
C ASP A 352 -10.78 10.42 -7.49
N VAL A 353 -9.95 9.64 -8.19
CA VAL A 353 -8.59 10.05 -8.60
C VAL A 353 -8.58 11.40 -9.34
N PRO A 354 -9.44 11.69 -10.33
CA PRO A 354 -9.38 12.97 -11.04
C PRO A 354 -9.61 14.17 -10.11
N LYS A 355 -10.61 14.09 -9.23
CA LYS A 355 -10.93 15.15 -8.27
C LYS A 355 -9.87 15.28 -7.16
N LEU A 356 -9.30 14.14 -6.74
CA LEU A 356 -8.17 14.13 -5.80
C LEU A 356 -6.95 14.86 -6.39
N GLN A 357 -6.64 14.64 -7.67
CA GLN A 357 -5.58 15.35 -8.37
C GLN A 357 -5.86 16.85 -8.48
N GLU A 358 -7.11 17.26 -8.69
CA GLU A 358 -7.51 18.68 -8.70
C GLU A 358 -7.32 19.34 -7.33
N TYR A 359 -7.77 18.69 -6.25
CA TYR A 359 -7.54 19.13 -4.88
C TYR A 359 -6.05 19.36 -4.62
N ILE A 360 -5.21 18.38 -4.96
CA ILE A 360 -3.77 18.49 -4.79
C ILE A 360 -3.19 19.66 -5.59
N LYS A 361 -3.58 19.82 -6.86
CA LYS A 361 -3.13 20.96 -7.69
C LYS A 361 -3.56 22.31 -7.13
N LYS A 362 -4.70 22.37 -6.43
CA LYS A 362 -5.19 23.59 -5.78
C LYS A 362 -4.42 23.91 -4.48
N HIS A 363 -4.10 22.90 -3.69
CA HIS A 363 -3.58 23.04 -2.33
C HIS A 363 -2.09 22.68 -2.16
N PHE A 364 -1.36 22.34 -3.24
CA PHE A 364 0.00 21.80 -3.12
C PHE A 364 0.98 22.66 -2.30
N ARG A 365 0.81 23.98 -2.31
CA ARG A 365 1.66 24.94 -1.58
C ARG A 365 1.53 24.81 -0.05
N GLU A 366 0.46 24.18 0.43
CA GLU A 366 0.26 23.88 1.86
C GLU A 366 1.14 22.71 2.33
N PHE A 367 1.68 21.91 1.42
CA PHE A 367 2.47 20.72 1.75
C PHE A 367 3.97 20.97 1.70
N ARG A 368 4.71 20.18 2.50
CA ARG A 368 6.17 20.23 2.61
C ARG A 368 6.82 18.92 2.19
N HIS A 369 8.05 19.02 1.70
CA HIS A 369 8.84 17.86 1.29
C HIS A 369 10.32 18.02 1.66
N ILE A 370 11.23 18.01 0.68
CA ILE A 370 12.67 18.05 0.91
C ILE A 370 13.04 19.28 1.77
N HIS A 371 13.90 19.07 2.77
CA HIS A 371 14.32 20.11 3.73
C HIS A 371 13.14 20.74 4.49
N CYS A 372 12.01 20.05 4.61
CA CYS A 372 10.78 20.57 5.21
C CYS A 372 10.32 21.90 4.58
N SER A 373 10.63 22.09 3.29
CA SER A 373 10.29 23.30 2.54
C SER A 373 8.92 23.16 1.84
N PRO A 374 8.14 24.25 1.68
CA PRO A 374 6.87 24.20 0.95
C PRO A 374 7.09 23.80 -0.51
N LEU A 375 6.14 23.05 -1.07
CA LEU A 375 6.18 22.66 -2.48
C LEU A 375 5.93 23.88 -3.36
N LYS A 376 6.89 24.18 -4.25
CA LYS A 376 6.80 25.29 -5.22
C LYS A 376 6.15 24.89 -6.53
N GLN A 377 6.22 23.61 -6.89
CA GLN A 377 5.66 23.05 -8.11
C GLN A 377 5.33 21.57 -7.91
N ILE A 378 4.47 21.04 -8.76
CA ILE A 378 4.15 19.61 -8.87
C ILE A 378 4.17 19.23 -10.34
N ILE A 379 4.83 18.13 -10.67
CA ILE A 379 4.81 17.55 -12.02
C ILE A 379 3.55 16.69 -12.13
N HIS A 380 3.39 15.74 -11.23
CA HIS A 380 2.21 14.90 -11.14
C HIS A 380 1.72 14.72 -9.69
N PRO A 381 0.45 15.04 -9.37
CA PRO A 381 -0.08 15.05 -8.00
C PRO A 381 0.14 13.78 -7.15
N ILE A 382 0.14 12.60 -7.78
CA ILE A 382 0.25 11.30 -7.09
C ILE A 382 1.63 10.68 -7.32
N HIS A 383 2.04 10.49 -8.58
CA HIS A 383 3.37 9.97 -8.94
C HIS A 383 4.56 10.76 -8.38
N ASP A 384 4.44 12.05 -8.08
CA ASP A 384 5.51 12.80 -7.40
C ASP A 384 5.77 12.25 -5.97
N GLN A 385 4.81 11.53 -5.36
CA GLN A 385 4.78 11.02 -3.97
C GLN A 385 5.40 12.01 -2.96
N THR A 386 5.02 13.28 -3.08
CA THR A 386 5.51 14.41 -2.28
C THR A 386 4.52 14.84 -1.21
N ILE A 387 3.29 14.33 -1.24
CA ILE A 387 2.17 14.80 -0.41
C ILE A 387 1.67 13.70 0.54
N TYR A 388 1.26 14.11 1.74
CA TYR A 388 0.49 13.29 2.67
C TYR A 388 -0.70 14.11 3.16
N LEU A 389 -1.91 13.56 3.04
CA LEU A 389 -3.15 14.22 3.45
C LEU A 389 -3.38 13.98 4.94
N THR A 390 -3.08 14.99 5.75
CA THR A 390 -3.36 14.99 7.19
C THR A 390 -4.86 14.91 7.46
N MET A 391 -5.26 14.71 8.72
CA MET A 391 -6.68 14.76 9.10
C MET A 391 -7.35 16.09 8.69
N GLU A 392 -6.63 17.22 8.78
CA GLU A 392 -7.13 18.52 8.33
C GLU A 392 -7.38 18.54 6.81
N HIS A 393 -6.42 18.05 6.01
CA HIS A 393 -6.59 17.99 4.56
C HIS A 393 -7.69 17.01 4.13
N LYS A 394 -7.83 15.87 4.81
CA LYS A 394 -8.94 14.93 4.55
C LYS A 394 -10.31 15.55 4.83
N LYS A 395 -10.41 16.37 5.89
CA LYS A 395 -11.64 17.14 6.18
C LYS A 395 -11.95 18.15 5.06
N LYS A 396 -10.97 18.96 4.64
CA LYS A 396 -11.11 19.90 3.52
C LYS A 396 -11.49 19.19 2.22
N LEU A 397 -10.85 18.06 1.93
CA LEU A 397 -11.13 17.24 0.74
C LEU A 397 -12.59 16.76 0.71
N LYS A 398 -13.12 16.34 1.86
CA LYS A 398 -14.54 15.97 2.01
C LYS A 398 -15.47 17.15 1.82
N GLU A 399 -15.16 18.30 2.42
CA GLU A 399 -15.97 19.52 2.34
C GLU A 399 -16.02 20.09 0.91
N GLU A 400 -14.89 20.12 0.21
CA GLU A 400 -14.79 20.77 -1.11
C GLU A 400 -15.12 19.84 -2.28
N TYR A 401 -14.77 18.55 -2.19
CA TYR A 401 -14.89 17.60 -3.30
C TYR A 401 -15.80 16.40 -3.00
N GLY A 402 -16.26 16.25 -1.75
CA GLY A 402 -17.09 15.11 -1.33
C GLY A 402 -16.33 13.78 -1.27
N ILE A 403 -14.99 13.80 -1.27
CA ILE A 403 -14.15 12.59 -1.27
C ILE A 403 -13.78 12.22 0.16
N GLU A 404 -13.90 10.92 0.49
CA GLU A 404 -13.44 10.35 1.74
C GLU A 404 -12.72 9.02 1.49
N PRO A 405 -11.47 8.85 1.96
CA PRO A 405 -10.75 7.60 1.80
C PRO A 405 -11.31 6.51 2.71
N TRP A 406 -11.09 5.25 2.34
CA TRP A 406 -11.20 4.14 3.29
C TRP A 406 -10.06 4.26 4.31
N THR A 407 -10.41 4.74 5.51
CA THR A 407 -9.48 4.92 6.62
C THR A 407 -9.58 3.76 7.58
N PHE A 408 -8.47 3.05 7.87
CA PHE A 408 -8.45 1.95 8.82
C PHE A 408 -7.09 1.77 9.50
N ILE A 409 -7.09 1.05 10.63
CA ILE A 409 -5.89 0.69 11.37
C ILE A 409 -5.50 -0.74 11.00
N GLN A 410 -4.29 -0.91 10.49
CA GLN A 410 -3.64 -2.20 10.29
C GLN A 410 -3.05 -2.67 11.63
N LYS A 411 -3.48 -3.86 12.08
CA LYS A 411 -3.01 -4.52 13.29
C LYS A 411 -1.87 -5.49 12.98
N LEU A 412 -1.10 -5.84 14.01
CA LEU A 412 -0.08 -6.89 13.92
C LEU A 412 -0.71 -8.17 13.36
N GLY A 413 -0.11 -8.72 12.31
CA GLY A 413 -0.62 -9.91 11.61
C GLY A 413 -1.69 -9.63 10.54
N ASP A 414 -2.09 -8.37 10.29
CA ASP A 414 -2.97 -8.05 9.17
C ASP A 414 -2.19 -7.99 7.84
N ALA A 415 -2.71 -8.68 6.83
CA ALA A 415 -2.34 -8.57 5.43
C ALA A 415 -3.32 -7.65 4.68
N VAL A 416 -2.84 -6.51 4.21
CA VAL A 416 -3.61 -5.51 3.46
C VAL A 416 -3.35 -5.70 1.97
N PHE A 417 -4.39 -6.04 1.22
CA PHE A 417 -4.39 -6.17 -0.23
C PHE A 417 -4.80 -4.85 -0.88
N ILE A 418 -3.98 -4.39 -1.82
CA ILE A 418 -4.10 -3.11 -2.50
C ILE A 418 -4.16 -3.40 -4.01
N PRO A 419 -5.32 -3.17 -4.65
CA PRO A 419 -5.44 -3.27 -6.10
C PRO A 419 -4.54 -2.26 -6.82
N ALA A 420 -4.03 -2.63 -8.00
CA ALA A 420 -3.22 -1.76 -8.84
C ALA A 420 -3.91 -0.40 -9.07
N GLY A 421 -3.14 0.69 -8.96
CA GLY A 421 -3.62 2.04 -9.25
C GLY A 421 -4.46 2.73 -8.17
N LEU A 422 -4.73 2.10 -7.02
CA LEU A 422 -5.42 2.77 -5.92
C LEU A 422 -4.46 3.70 -5.17
N PRO A 423 -4.72 5.02 -5.12
CA PRO A 423 -3.89 5.92 -4.35
C PRO A 423 -4.01 5.60 -2.86
N HIS A 424 -2.89 5.53 -2.17
CA HIS A 424 -2.87 5.25 -0.75
C HIS A 424 -1.68 5.90 -0.05
N GLN A 425 -1.83 6.10 1.26
CA GLN A 425 -0.82 6.68 2.14
C GLN A 425 -0.84 5.97 3.49
N VAL A 426 0.29 6.03 4.20
CA VAL A 426 0.46 5.32 5.47
C VAL A 426 1.17 6.18 6.50
N ARG A 427 0.63 6.17 7.71
CA ARG A 427 1.25 6.69 8.91
C ARG A 427 1.38 5.59 9.95
N ASN A 428 2.54 5.50 10.59
CA ASN A 428 2.77 4.55 11.66
C ASN A 428 2.30 5.12 13.01
N LEU A 429 1.43 4.40 13.72
CA LEU A 429 0.99 4.71 15.08
C LEU A 429 1.97 4.17 16.13
N LYS A 430 2.68 3.11 15.77
CA LYS A 430 3.82 2.53 16.49
C LYS A 430 4.95 2.32 15.49
N SER A 431 6.19 2.18 15.94
CA SER A 431 7.25 1.71 15.04
C SER A 431 6.84 0.37 14.43
N CYS A 432 6.95 0.23 13.10
CA CYS A 432 6.46 -0.95 12.38
C CYS A 432 7.52 -1.55 11.45
N ILE A 433 7.54 -2.88 11.36
CA ILE A 433 8.14 -3.64 10.25
C ILE A 433 6.99 -4.20 9.43
N LYS A 434 6.96 -3.87 8.14
CA LYS A 434 6.02 -4.44 7.17
C LYS A 434 6.80 -5.14 6.08
N VAL A 435 6.25 -6.20 5.54
CA VAL A 435 6.79 -6.88 4.35
C VAL A 435 5.67 -6.90 3.32
N ALA A 436 5.96 -6.44 2.10
CA ALA A 436 5.02 -6.46 1.00
C ALA A 436 5.52 -7.34 -0.15
N LEU A 437 4.58 -7.86 -0.92
CA LEU A 437 4.84 -8.58 -2.16
C LEU A 437 3.93 -8.03 -3.25
N ASP A 438 4.50 -7.80 -4.43
CA ASP A 438 3.73 -7.42 -5.61
C ASP A 438 3.28 -8.68 -6.36
N PHE A 439 2.09 -8.62 -6.94
CA PHE A 439 1.55 -9.66 -7.81
C PHE A 439 0.69 -9.05 -8.91
N VAL A 440 0.31 -9.86 -9.90
CA VAL A 440 -0.51 -9.39 -11.02
C VAL A 440 -1.73 -10.27 -11.17
N SER A 441 -2.89 -9.75 -10.82
CA SER A 441 -4.16 -10.47 -10.99
C SER A 441 -4.77 -10.27 -12.39
N PRO A 442 -5.52 -11.26 -12.92
CA PRO A 442 -6.26 -11.12 -14.17
C PRO A 442 -7.24 -9.95 -14.17
N GLU A 443 -7.81 -9.63 -13.02
CA GLU A 443 -8.81 -8.58 -12.84
C GLU A 443 -8.24 -7.18 -13.07
N HIS A 444 -6.95 -6.96 -12.80
CA HIS A 444 -6.32 -5.64 -12.84
C HIS A 444 -5.22 -5.48 -13.89
N ILE A 445 -4.92 -6.51 -14.69
CA ILE A 445 -3.86 -6.45 -15.71
C ILE A 445 -4.01 -5.26 -16.67
N GLY A 446 -5.24 -4.93 -17.09
CA GLY A 446 -5.50 -3.78 -17.95
C GLY A 446 -5.13 -2.44 -17.28
N GLU A 447 -5.36 -2.35 -15.97
CA GLU A 447 -4.98 -1.18 -15.18
C GLU A 447 -3.45 -1.09 -15.00
N CYS A 448 -2.78 -2.21 -14.77
CA CYS A 448 -1.31 -2.26 -14.70
C CYS A 448 -0.67 -1.72 -15.98
N PHE A 449 -1.21 -2.09 -17.16
CA PHE A 449 -0.76 -1.54 -18.44
C PHE A 449 -1.02 -0.04 -18.55
N ARG A 450 -2.23 0.42 -18.19
CA ARG A 450 -2.60 1.84 -18.21
C ARG A 450 -1.67 2.69 -17.35
N LEU A 451 -1.34 2.23 -16.14
CA LEU A 451 -0.44 2.91 -15.21
C LEU A 451 1.00 2.92 -15.72
N THR A 452 1.46 1.81 -16.30
CA THR A 452 2.78 1.74 -16.94
C THR A 452 2.89 2.77 -18.07
N GLU A 453 1.86 2.93 -18.91
CA GLU A 453 1.81 3.95 -19.95
C GLU A 453 1.75 5.38 -19.39
N GLU A 454 1.05 5.59 -18.28
CA GLU A 454 0.99 6.87 -17.58
C GLU A 454 2.37 7.27 -17.04
N CYS A 455 3.07 6.35 -16.38
CA CYS A 455 4.43 6.56 -15.89
C CYS A 455 5.42 6.84 -17.04
N ARG A 456 5.25 6.22 -18.22
CA ARG A 456 6.09 6.49 -19.41
C ARG A 456 5.92 7.90 -19.97
N LYS A 457 4.80 8.58 -19.70
CA LYS A 457 4.58 9.97 -20.12
C LYS A 457 5.21 10.99 -19.16
N LEU A 458 5.67 10.55 -18.00
CA LEU A 458 6.39 11.41 -17.06
C LEU A 458 7.79 11.75 -17.62
N PRO A 459 8.39 12.86 -17.17
CA PRO A 459 9.74 13.24 -17.60
C PRO A 459 10.76 12.10 -17.38
N ILE A 460 11.76 12.01 -18.26
CA ILE A 460 12.74 10.90 -18.28
C ILE A 460 13.43 10.66 -16.93
N ASN A 461 13.64 11.71 -16.14
CA ASN A 461 14.28 11.64 -14.81
C ASN A 461 13.28 11.65 -13.65
N HIS A 462 12.01 11.39 -13.93
CA HIS A 462 10.98 11.30 -12.89
C HIS A 462 11.09 9.97 -12.16
N LYS A 463 11.05 9.96 -10.83
CA LYS A 463 11.26 8.74 -10.02
C LYS A 463 10.34 7.56 -10.39
N SER A 464 9.06 7.83 -10.68
CA SER A 464 8.09 6.79 -11.06
C SER A 464 8.29 6.28 -12.49
N ALA A 465 9.21 6.87 -13.26
CA ALA A 465 9.60 6.34 -14.55
C ALA A 465 10.60 5.18 -14.42
N GLU A 466 11.14 4.88 -13.22
CA GLU A 466 12.08 3.77 -12.99
C GLU A 466 11.37 2.40 -12.81
N ASP A 467 10.12 2.38 -12.31
CA ASP A 467 9.32 1.17 -12.12
C ASP A 467 8.67 0.71 -13.46
N LYS A 468 9.49 0.22 -14.39
CA LYS A 468 9.06 -0.16 -15.75
C LYS A 468 8.78 -1.66 -15.88
N PHE A 469 7.64 -2.02 -16.47
CA PHE A 469 7.51 -3.28 -17.22
C PHE A 469 8.19 -3.10 -18.58
N GLU A 470 9.23 -3.89 -18.84
CA GLU A 470 9.94 -3.89 -20.13
C GLU A 470 9.75 -5.25 -20.82
N ILE A 471 9.21 -5.26 -22.03
CA ILE A 471 9.25 -6.45 -22.87
C ILE A 471 10.63 -6.44 -23.54
N LEU A 472 11.53 -7.37 -23.21
CA LEU A 472 12.78 -7.49 -23.97
C LEU A 472 12.44 -8.01 -25.36
N GLN A 473 12.42 -7.11 -26.34
CA GLN A 473 12.68 -7.54 -27.71
C GLN A 473 14.16 -7.92 -27.79
N GLY A 474 14.41 -9.14 -28.29
CA GLY A 474 15.63 -9.90 -28.05
C GLY A 474 16.94 -9.12 -28.23
N LYS A 475 17.85 -9.32 -27.28
CA LYS A 475 19.29 -9.04 -27.37
C LYS A 475 19.66 -7.82 -28.25
N LYS A 476 19.33 -6.61 -27.80
CA LYS A 476 20.15 -5.39 -27.93
C LYS A 476 19.51 -4.25 -27.14
N LEU A 477 20.22 -3.75 -26.13
CA LEU A 477 20.00 -2.39 -25.64
C LEU A 477 20.22 -1.43 -26.82
N ILE A 478 19.17 -0.78 -27.29
CA ILE A 478 19.28 0.43 -28.10
C ILE A 478 18.57 1.54 -27.32
N PRO A 479 19.29 2.51 -26.76
CA PRO A 479 18.66 3.71 -26.22
C PRO A 479 18.07 4.48 -27.42
N MET A 480 16.75 4.64 -27.48
CA MET A 480 16.15 5.59 -28.42
C MET A 480 16.49 7.01 -27.93
N ARG A 481 17.25 7.73 -28.76
CA ARG A 481 17.51 9.17 -28.64
C ARG A 481 16.28 9.98 -29.01
#